data_AF-A0A839UUC6-F1
#
_entry.id   AF-A0A839UUC6-F1
#
_cell.length_a   1.000
_cell.length_b   1.000
_cell.length_c   1.000
_cell.angle_alpha   90.00
_cell.angle_beta   90.00
_cell.angle_gamma   90.00
#
_symmetry.space_group_name_H-M   'P 1'
#
loop_
_entity.id
_entity.type
_entity.pdbx_description
1 polymer ?
#
loop_
_entity_poly.entity_id
_entity_poly.type
_entity_poly.pdbx_seq_one_letter_code
_entity_poly.pdbx_strand_id
1 'polypeptide(L)'
;MIEVIFGLGMFILIAGAILAVVWVIPRWVILSTESEVDINHIYNIFWEEAGFRGHKIISPAGVLFPFIELSKSSNELIGLIFVSVVCIACLIYHLSVYKNYPVLNSKMKLVLVMGLGLLVALSMLARFNIINSSFVLFAIMFCGVGWGAYAVYRRSGLVRIKRLSS
;
A
#
# COMPACT_ATOMS: atom_id res chain seq x y z
N MET A 1 -13.31 -27.94 19.84
CA MET A 1 -13.36 -26.56 20.38
C MET A 1 -12.54 -25.58 19.53
N ILE A 2 -11.28 -25.89 19.22
CA ILE A 2 -10.44 -25.09 18.29
C ILE A 2 -11.07 -24.97 16.90
N GLU A 3 -11.63 -26.05 16.35
CA GLU A 3 -12.29 -26.03 15.02
C GLU A 3 -13.54 -25.15 14.99
N VAL A 4 -14.32 -25.10 16.08
CA VAL A 4 -15.52 -24.26 16.18
C VAL A 4 -15.14 -22.79 16.24
N ILE A 5 -14.08 -22.44 16.98
CA ILE A 5 -13.54 -21.08 17.04
C ILE A 5 -12.99 -20.66 15.68
N PHE A 6 -12.28 -21.56 14.99
CA PHE A 6 -11.76 -21.31 13.65
C PHE A 6 -12.88 -21.10 12.62
N GLY A 7 -13.91 -21.95 12.63
CA GLY A 7 -15.08 -21.82 11.75
C GLY A 7 -15.86 -20.53 11.98
N LEU A 8 -16.05 -20.13 13.24
CA LEU A 8 -16.73 -18.89 13.60
C LEU A 8 -15.90 -17.65 13.22
N GLY A 9 -14.57 -17.72 13.39
CA GLY A 9 -13.65 -16.67 12.93
C GLY A 9 -13.67 -16.46 11.41
N MET A 10 -13.67 -17.55 10.64
CA MET A 10 -13.79 -17.49 9.18
C MET A 10 -15.13 -16.91 8.73
N PHE A 11 -16.23 -17.30 9.38
CA PHE A 11 -17.56 -16.76 9.10
C PHE A 11 -17.63 -15.24 9.33
N ILE A 12 -17.09 -14.75 10.45
CA ILE A 12 -17.03 -13.32 10.75
C ILE A 12 -16.19 -12.56 9.72
N LEU A 13 -15.05 -13.13 9.31
CA LEU A 13 -14.19 -12.53 8.28
C LEU A 13 -14.92 -12.38 6.94
N ILE A 14 -15.61 -13.43 6.50
CA ILE A 14 -16.38 -13.41 5.25
C ILE A 14 -17.55 -12.44 5.35
N ALA A 15 -18.31 -12.48 6.45
CA ALA A 15 -19.41 -11.54 6.68
C ALA A 15 -18.93 -10.09 6.69
N GLY A 16 -17.81 -9.81 7.35
CA GLY A 16 -17.17 -8.50 7.36
C GLY A 16 -16.71 -8.06 5.97
N ALA A 17 -16.13 -8.96 5.17
CA ALA A 17 -15.75 -8.67 3.79
C ALA A 17 -16.96 -8.34 2.90
N ILE A 18 -18.06 -9.07 3.05
CA ILE A 18 -19.31 -8.81 2.33
C ILE A 18 -19.88 -7.44 2.73
N LEU A 19 -19.95 -7.14 4.03
CA LEU A 19 -20.44 -5.83 4.50
C LEU A 19 -19.55 -4.69 4.02
N ALA A 20 -18.23 -4.88 3.98
CA ALA A 20 -17.30 -3.89 3.44
C ALA A 20 -17.58 -3.64 1.94
N VAL A 21 -17.79 -4.69 1.15
CA VAL A 21 -18.12 -4.58 -0.28
C VAL A 21 -19.45 -3.83 -0.48
N VAL A 22 -20.49 -4.20 0.26
CA VAL A 22 -21.81 -3.55 0.21
C VAL A 22 -21.73 -2.07 0.57
N TRP A 23 -20.81 -1.68 1.45
CA TRP A 23 -20.60 -0.28 1.83
C TRP A 23 -19.71 0.49 0.83
N VAL A 24 -18.70 -0.16 0.25
CA VAL A 24 -17.75 0.47 -0.67
C VAL A 24 -18.38 0.75 -2.04
N ILE A 25 -19.14 -0.21 -2.60
CA ILE A 25 -19.69 -0.10 -3.96
C ILE A 25 -20.57 1.16 -4.14
N PRO A 26 -21.57 1.44 -3.29
CA PRO A 26 -22.43 2.60 -3.45
C PRO A 26 -21.65 3.92 -3.39
N ARG A 27 -20.65 4.03 -2.50
CA ARG A 27 -19.79 5.20 -2.42
C ARG A 27 -18.96 5.39 -3.68
N TRP A 28 -18.47 4.30 -4.26
CA TRP A 28 -17.75 4.34 -5.52
C TRP A 28 -18.62 4.81 -6.67
N VAL A 29 -19.87 4.33 -6.74
CA VAL A 29 -20.85 4.77 -7.75
C VAL A 29 -21.12 6.27 -7.61
N ILE A 30 -21.42 6.75 -6.40
CA ILE A 30 -21.67 8.19 -6.15
C ILE A 30 -20.48 9.04 -6.59
N LEU A 31 -19.26 8.68 -6.18
CA LEU A 31 -18.04 9.40 -6.54
C LEU A 31 -17.79 9.41 -8.05
N SER A 32 -18.14 8.32 -8.74
CA SER A 32 -18.05 8.22 -10.20
C SER A 32 -19.06 9.13 -10.87
N THR A 33 -20.32 9.12 -10.43
CA THR A 33 -21.38 9.98 -10.98
C THR A 33 -21.08 11.46 -10.74
N GLU A 34 -20.58 11.84 -9.55
CA GLU A 34 -20.14 13.21 -9.26
C GLU A 34 -18.97 13.64 -10.16
N SER A 35 -18.10 12.70 -10.55
CA SER A 35 -16.99 12.97 -11.46
C SER A 35 -17.38 13.15 -12.93
N GLU A 36 -18.56 12.66 -13.34
CA GLU A 36 -19.10 12.94 -14.66
C GLU A 36 -19.64 14.37 -14.76
N VAL A 37 -20.04 14.96 -13.62
CA VAL A 37 -20.55 16.32 -13.53
C VAL A 37 -19.42 17.36 -13.42
N ASP A 38 -18.32 17.02 -12.72
CA ASP A 38 -17.14 17.90 -12.55
C ASP A 38 -15.86 17.26 -13.13
N ILE A 39 -15.33 17.84 -14.22
CA ILE A 39 -14.07 17.40 -14.84
C ILE A 39 -12.89 17.51 -13.86
N ASN A 40 -12.94 18.45 -12.90
CA ASN A 40 -11.93 18.64 -11.87
C ASN A 40 -12.22 17.83 -10.59
N HIS A 41 -13.14 16.87 -10.64
CA HIS A 41 -13.41 15.99 -9.52
C HIS A 41 -12.16 15.17 -9.16
N ILE A 42 -11.94 14.98 -7.85
CA ILE A 42 -10.73 14.32 -7.34
C ILE A 42 -10.56 12.89 -7.88
N TYR A 43 -11.67 12.22 -8.22
CA TYR A 43 -11.69 10.88 -8.79
C TYR A 43 -11.02 10.82 -10.18
N ASN A 44 -11.33 11.75 -11.08
CA ASN A 44 -10.74 11.80 -12.42
C ASN A 44 -9.25 12.12 -12.34
N ILE A 45 -8.89 13.11 -11.52
CA ILE A 45 -7.49 13.49 -11.28
C ILE A 45 -6.72 12.34 -10.61
N PHE A 46 -7.37 11.54 -9.77
CA PHE A 46 -6.79 10.35 -9.17
C PHE A 46 -6.40 9.30 -10.21
N TRP A 47 -7.31 8.94 -11.11
CA TRP A 47 -7.04 7.94 -12.13
C TRP A 47 -6.07 8.44 -13.21
N GLU A 48 -6.12 9.72 -13.56
CA GLU A 48 -5.10 10.37 -14.40
C GLU A 48 -3.70 10.26 -13.77
N GLU A 49 -3.59 10.56 -12.48
CA GLU A 49 -2.33 10.51 -11.76
C GLU A 49 -1.86 9.09 -11.43
N ALA A 50 -2.77 8.13 -11.29
CA ALA A 50 -2.43 6.72 -11.05
C ALA A 50 -1.62 6.10 -12.22
N GLY A 51 -1.68 6.71 -13.41
CA GLY A 51 -0.99 6.28 -14.61
C GLY A 51 -1.68 5.09 -15.29
N PHE A 52 -1.10 4.60 -16.40
CA PHE A 52 -1.67 3.49 -17.16
C PHE A 52 -1.94 2.28 -16.25
N ARG A 53 -3.22 1.89 -16.15
CA ARG A 53 -3.70 0.79 -15.30
C ARG A 53 -3.29 0.89 -13.82
N GLY A 54 -3.09 2.10 -13.30
CA GLY A 54 -2.71 2.30 -11.90
C GLY A 54 -1.28 1.89 -11.57
N HIS A 55 -0.35 1.91 -12.54
CA HIS A 55 1.02 1.46 -12.31
C HIS A 55 1.67 2.14 -11.09
N LYS A 56 1.39 3.43 -10.83
CA LYS A 56 1.98 4.17 -9.70
C LYS A 56 1.46 3.67 -8.35
N ILE A 57 0.30 3.02 -8.34
CA ILE A 57 -0.31 2.40 -7.16
C ILE A 57 0.35 1.06 -6.87
N ILE A 58 0.70 0.30 -7.91
CA ILE A 58 1.21 -1.08 -7.79
C ILE A 58 2.73 -1.12 -7.64
N SER A 59 3.46 -0.17 -8.25
CA SER A 59 4.93 -0.12 -8.19
C SER A 59 5.54 -0.11 -6.78
N PRO A 60 4.96 0.53 -5.74
CA PRO A 60 5.52 0.43 -4.39
C PRO A 60 5.46 -1.00 -3.83
N ALA A 61 4.46 -1.82 -4.21
CA ALA A 61 4.45 -3.23 -3.82
C ALA A 61 5.66 -3.96 -4.41
N GLY A 62 5.93 -3.75 -5.70
CA GLY A 62 7.11 -4.29 -6.40
C GLY A 62 8.44 -3.94 -5.72
N VAL A 63 8.57 -2.70 -5.27
CA VAL A 63 9.76 -2.20 -4.56
C VAL A 63 9.97 -2.87 -3.20
N LEU A 64 8.91 -3.37 -2.58
CA LEU A 64 8.95 -4.05 -1.29
C LEU A 64 9.16 -5.58 -1.41
N PHE A 65 9.20 -6.15 -2.62
CA PHE A 65 9.45 -7.59 -2.81
C PHE A 65 10.74 -8.13 -2.16
N PRO A 66 11.86 -7.38 -2.07
CA PRO A 66 13.05 -7.94 -1.45
C PRO A 66 12.88 -8.24 0.06
N PHE A 67 11.82 -7.77 0.73
CA PHE A 67 11.47 -8.24 2.08
C PHE A 67 11.15 -9.75 2.14
N ILE A 68 10.71 -10.36 1.04
CA ILE A 68 10.55 -11.81 0.95
C ILE A 68 11.91 -12.50 1.10
N GLU A 69 12.95 -11.94 0.49
CA GLU A 69 14.32 -12.45 0.59
C GLU A 69 14.87 -12.33 2.02
N LEU A 70 14.43 -11.30 2.76
CA LEU A 70 14.73 -11.11 4.18
C LEU A 70 14.12 -12.23 5.05
N SER A 71 12.97 -12.77 4.64
CA SER A 71 12.26 -13.83 5.37
C SER A 71 12.91 -15.21 5.24
N LYS A 72 13.86 -15.39 4.32
CA LYS A 72 14.57 -16.66 4.14
C LYS A 72 15.67 -16.84 5.19
N SER A 73 15.73 -18.03 5.78
CA SER A 73 16.70 -18.37 6.84
C SER A 73 18.13 -18.60 6.32
N SER A 74 18.31 -18.91 5.04
CA SER A 74 19.60 -19.26 4.43
C SER A 74 20.50 -18.06 4.08
N ASN A 75 20.00 -16.83 4.17
CA ASN A 75 20.76 -15.63 3.77
C ASN A 75 21.65 -15.13 4.92
N GLU A 76 22.95 -14.95 4.62
CA GLU A 76 23.95 -14.38 5.52
C GLU A 76 23.60 -12.94 5.95
N LEU A 77 24.12 -12.50 7.10
CA LEU A 77 23.85 -11.17 7.67
C LEU A 77 24.16 -10.02 6.69
N ILE A 78 25.25 -10.13 5.93
CA ILE A 78 25.67 -9.13 4.94
C ILE A 78 24.63 -9.02 3.81
N GLY A 79 24.12 -10.15 3.32
CA GLY A 79 23.06 -10.19 2.32
C GLY A 79 21.77 -9.53 2.81
N LEU A 80 21.41 -9.71 4.08
CA LEU A 80 20.21 -9.10 4.68
C LEU A 80 20.31 -7.57 4.77
N ILE A 81 21.46 -7.07 5.21
CA ILE A 81 21.71 -5.63 5.27
C ILE A 81 21.64 -5.04 3.85
N PHE A 82 22.23 -5.72 2.86
CA PHE A 82 22.17 -5.27 1.47
C PHE A 82 20.74 -5.23 0.92
N VAL A 83 19.97 -6.30 1.11
CA VAL A 83 18.55 -6.40 0.68
C VAL A 83 17.68 -5.31 1.30
N SER A 84 17.87 -5.02 2.59
CA SER A 84 17.10 -3.98 3.29
C SER A 84 17.48 -2.57 2.83
N VAL A 85 18.77 -2.28 2.61
CA VAL A 85 19.23 -1.01 2.06
C VAL A 85 18.69 -0.77 0.64
N VAL A 86 18.71 -1.80 -0.21
CA VAL A 86 18.16 -1.72 -1.57
C VAL A 86 16.65 -1.46 -1.56
N CYS A 87 15.88 -2.13 -0.68
CA CYS A 87 14.44 -1.83 -0.51
C CYS A 87 14.19 -0.37 -0.17
N ILE A 88 14.91 0.15 0.83
CA ILE A 88 14.74 1.53 1.30
C ILE A 88 15.12 2.50 0.18
N ALA A 89 16.22 2.26 -0.52
CA ALA A 89 16.66 3.08 -1.63
C ALA A 89 15.65 3.09 -2.79
N CYS A 90 15.13 1.92 -3.19
CA CYS A 90 14.10 1.82 -4.22
C CYS A 90 12.80 2.50 -3.79
N LEU A 91 12.43 2.46 -2.50
CA LEU A 91 11.24 3.12 -1.98
C LEU A 91 11.41 4.64 -1.99
N ILE A 92 12.57 5.15 -1.56
CA ILE A 92 12.91 6.57 -1.63
C ILE A 92 12.92 7.04 -3.09
N TYR A 93 13.49 6.26 -4.00
CA TYR A 93 13.47 6.55 -5.43
C TYR A 93 12.04 6.59 -5.97
N HIS A 94 11.20 5.62 -5.61
CA HIS A 94 9.80 5.59 -6.01
C HIS A 94 9.03 6.81 -5.48
N LEU A 95 9.32 7.24 -4.25
CA LEU A 95 8.77 8.46 -3.69
C LEU A 95 9.24 9.74 -4.42
N SER A 96 10.43 9.71 -5.00
CA SER A 96 10.94 10.82 -5.82
C SER A 96 10.19 11.01 -7.15
N VAL A 97 9.39 10.02 -7.60
CA VAL A 97 8.50 10.14 -8.77
C VAL A 97 7.45 11.24 -8.55
N TYR A 98 7.14 11.58 -7.30
CA TYR A 98 6.23 12.66 -6.93
C TYR A 98 6.95 14.00 -6.70
N LYS A 99 8.20 14.15 -7.17
CA LYS A 99 8.97 15.41 -7.13
C LYS A 99 8.13 16.57 -7.65
N ASN A 100 8.35 17.75 -7.04
CA ASN A 100 7.65 19.03 -7.30
C ASN A 100 6.29 19.22 -6.62
N TYR A 101 5.75 18.19 -5.95
CA TYR A 101 4.62 18.36 -5.03
C TYR A 101 5.03 17.91 -3.63
N PRO A 102 4.68 18.65 -2.56
CA PRO A 102 4.93 18.23 -1.18
C PRO A 102 3.98 17.10 -0.75
N VAL A 103 4.02 15.97 -1.46
CA VAL A 103 3.17 14.80 -1.21
C VAL A 103 3.51 14.19 0.16
N LEU A 104 4.81 14.08 0.47
CA LEU A 104 5.31 13.52 1.74
C LEU A 104 5.33 14.55 2.88
N ASN A 105 4.20 14.68 3.58
CA ASN A 105 4.19 15.37 4.87
C ASN A 105 4.84 14.52 5.99
N SER A 106 5.10 15.12 7.15
CA SER A 106 5.72 14.43 8.28
C SER A 106 4.93 13.21 8.77
N LYS A 107 3.59 13.25 8.70
CA LYS A 107 2.72 12.13 9.07
C LYS A 107 2.87 10.95 8.11
N MET A 108 2.96 11.21 6.80
CA MET A 108 3.20 10.19 5.78
C MET A 108 4.56 9.54 5.97
N LYS A 109 5.60 10.34 6.22
CA LYS A 109 6.93 9.81 6.53
C LYS A 109 6.91 8.90 7.76
N LEU A 110 6.20 9.30 8.82
CA LEU A 110 6.01 8.46 10.01
C LEU A 110 5.32 7.14 9.66
N VAL A 111 4.20 7.18 8.94
CA VAL A 111 3.45 5.98 8.50
C VAL A 111 4.33 5.07 7.65
N LEU A 112 5.16 5.63 6.76
CA LEU A 112 6.10 4.88 5.96
C LEU A 112 7.12 4.14 6.82
N VAL A 113 7.74 4.84 7.77
CA VAL A 113 8.73 4.25 8.68
C VAL A 113 8.08 3.15 9.54
N MET A 114 6.86 3.38 10.04
CA MET A 114 6.11 2.36 10.77
C MET A 114 5.77 1.16 9.89
N GLY A 115 5.33 1.37 8.65
CA GLY A 115 5.01 0.30 7.70
C GLY A 115 6.23 -0.53 7.33
N LEU A 116 7.38 0.11 7.09
CA LEU A 116 8.64 -0.59 6.85
C LEU A 116 9.11 -1.36 8.09
N GLY A 117 9.04 -0.75 9.28
CA GLY A 117 9.38 -1.41 10.53
C GLY A 117 8.52 -2.65 10.77
N LEU A 118 7.22 -2.58 10.47
CA LEU A 118 6.30 -3.72 10.51
C LEU A 118 6.73 -4.81 9.53
N LEU A 119 7.07 -4.47 8.28
CA LEU A 119 7.53 -5.44 7.29
C LEU A 119 8.86 -6.12 7.68
N VAL A 120 9.80 -5.37 8.28
CA VAL A 120 11.03 -5.94 8.86
C VAL A 120 10.66 -6.94 9.96
N ALA A 121 9.80 -6.56 10.90
CA ALA A 121 9.40 -7.41 12.02
C ALA A 121 8.72 -8.70 11.53
N LEU A 122 7.76 -8.60 10.60
CA LEU A 122 7.09 -9.75 10.00
C LEU A 122 8.08 -10.66 9.25
N SER A 123 9.01 -10.08 8.50
CA SER A 123 10.03 -10.84 7.79
C SER A 123 10.96 -11.59 8.75
N MET A 124 11.31 -10.99 9.89
CA MET A 124 12.10 -11.66 10.93
C MET A 124 11.31 -12.78 11.63
N LEU A 125 10.04 -12.55 11.97
CA LEU A 125 9.18 -13.60 12.55
C LEU A 125 9.02 -14.79 11.58
N ALA A 126 8.92 -14.52 10.28
CA ALA A 126 8.86 -15.56 9.26
C ALA A 126 10.18 -16.34 9.17
N ARG A 127 11.32 -15.65 9.26
CA ARG A 127 12.64 -16.27 9.29
C ARG A 127 12.82 -17.25 10.45
N PHE A 128 12.25 -16.95 11.62
CA PHE A 128 12.25 -17.83 12.80
C PHE A 128 11.14 -18.90 12.77
N ASN A 129 10.43 -19.06 11.65
CA ASN A 129 9.31 -19.99 11.49
C ASN A 129 8.15 -19.77 12.49
N ILE A 130 8.02 -18.56 13.06
CA ILE A 130 6.89 -18.21 13.94
C ILE A 130 5.63 -17.96 13.10
N ILE A 131 5.79 -17.37 11.91
CA ILE A 131 4.72 -17.11 10.95
C ILE A 131 5.09 -17.67 9.57
N ASN A 132 4.07 -17.97 8.75
CA ASN A 132 4.29 -18.45 7.39
C ASN A 132 4.78 -17.31 6.48
N SER A 133 5.80 -17.57 5.64
CA SER A 133 6.33 -16.62 4.65
C SER A 133 5.27 -16.07 3.68
N SER A 134 4.19 -16.82 3.40
CA SER A 134 3.05 -16.32 2.63
C SER A 134 2.39 -15.08 3.26
N PHE A 135 2.45 -14.94 4.59
CA PHE A 135 1.93 -13.77 5.28
C PHE A 135 2.72 -12.49 4.97
N VAL A 136 4.04 -12.62 4.74
CA VAL A 136 4.91 -11.52 4.34
C VAL A 136 4.53 -11.02 2.94
N LEU A 137 4.22 -11.94 2.01
CA LEU A 137 3.71 -11.60 0.67
C LEU A 137 2.41 -10.79 0.74
N PHE A 138 1.45 -11.24 1.56
CA PHE A 138 0.21 -10.49 1.76
C PHE A 138 0.48 -9.09 2.36
N ALA A 139 1.33 -9.00 3.38
CA ALA A 139 1.67 -7.72 3.99
C ALA A 139 2.34 -6.76 2.99
N ILE A 140 3.24 -7.25 2.13
CA ILE A 140 3.87 -6.45 1.07
C ILE A 140 2.82 -5.89 0.10
N MET A 141 1.87 -6.72 -0.33
CA MET A 141 0.82 -6.29 -1.26
C MET A 141 -0.08 -5.24 -0.62
N PHE A 142 -0.54 -5.45 0.63
CA PHE A 142 -1.39 -4.49 1.32
C PHE A 142 -0.66 -3.17 1.64
N CYS A 143 0.54 -3.24 2.21
CA CYS A 143 1.32 -2.04 2.53
C CYS A 143 1.76 -1.30 1.27
N GLY A 144 2.22 -2.02 0.25
CA GLY A 144 2.69 -1.44 -1.01
C GLY A 144 1.59 -0.78 -1.81
N VAL A 145 0.48 -1.49 -2.08
CA VAL A 145 -0.67 -0.96 -2.82
C VAL A 145 -1.36 0.15 -2.03
N GLY A 146 -1.57 -0.05 -0.72
CA GLY A 146 -2.18 0.96 0.14
C GLY A 146 -1.36 2.24 0.19
N TRP A 147 -0.04 2.13 0.29
CA TRP A 147 0.86 3.27 0.24
C TRP A 147 0.82 3.99 -1.11
N GLY A 148 0.89 3.24 -2.22
CA GLY A 148 0.80 3.79 -3.58
C GLY A 148 -0.50 4.55 -3.82
N ALA A 149 -1.64 3.95 -3.43
CA ALA A 149 -2.94 4.57 -3.53
C ALA A 149 -3.01 5.87 -2.72
N TYR A 150 -2.50 5.86 -1.48
CA TYR A 150 -2.51 7.04 -0.62
C TYR A 150 -1.62 8.17 -1.15
N ALA A 151 -0.43 7.84 -1.68
CA ALA A 151 0.47 8.81 -2.30
C ALA A 151 -0.16 9.46 -3.54
N VAL A 152 -0.80 8.67 -4.40
CA VAL A 152 -1.53 9.18 -5.58
C VAL A 152 -2.70 10.07 -5.13
N TYR A 153 -3.51 9.64 -4.17
CA TYR A 153 -4.65 10.42 -3.66
C TYR A 153 -4.23 11.80 -3.14
N ARG A 154 -3.15 11.86 -2.36
CA ARG A 154 -2.61 13.11 -1.85
C ARG A 154 -2.14 14.02 -2.97
N ARG A 155 -1.46 13.48 -3.98
CA ARG A 155 -1.03 14.25 -5.16
C ARG A 155 -2.23 14.79 -5.94
N SER A 156 -3.26 13.99 -6.16
CA SER A 156 -4.46 14.40 -6.88
C SER A 156 -5.18 15.56 -6.18
N GLY A 157 -5.22 15.56 -4.84
CA GLY A 157 -5.71 16.70 -4.07
C GLY A 157 -4.89 17.97 -4.29
N LEU A 158 -3.55 17.88 -4.34
CA LEU A 158 -2.68 19.03 -4.60
C LEU A 158 -2.82 19.55 -6.04
N VAL A 159 -2.94 18.66 -7.03
CA VAL A 159 -3.17 19.00 -8.44
C VAL A 159 -4.52 19.69 -8.62
N ARG A 160 -5.56 19.21 -7.94
CA ARG A 160 -6.89 19.86 -7.94
C ARG A 160 -6.82 21.30 -7.45
N ILE A 161 -6.15 21.54 -6.32
CA ILE A 161 -5.96 22.90 -5.78
C ILE A 161 -5.24 23.78 -6.80
N LYS A 162 -4.17 23.26 -7.42
CA LYS A 162 -3.41 24.00 -8.44
C LYS A 162 -4.25 24.36 -9.67
N ARG A 163 -5.05 23.41 -10.19
CA ARG A 163 -5.96 23.63 -11.34
C ARG A 163 -7.07 24.63 -11.05
N LEU A 164 -7.53 24.73 -9.80
CA LEU A 164 -8.56 25.69 -9.39
C LEU A 164 -8.00 27.09 -9.10
N SER A 165 -6.68 27.20 -8.87
CA SER A 165 -6.00 28.47 -8.60
C SER A 165 -5.41 29.15 -9.85
N SER A 166 -5.46 28.48 -11.00
CA SER A 166 -5.00 28.96 -12.31
C SER A 166 -6.17 29.43 -13.16
#